data_AF-A0A8S2ZI83-F1
#
_entry.id   AF-A0A8S2ZI83-F1
#
_cell.length_a   1.000
_cell.length_b   1.000
_cell.length_c   1.000
_cell.angle_alpha   90.00
_cell.angle_beta   90.00
_cell.angle_gamma   90.00
#
_symmetry.space_group_name_H-M   'P 1'
#
loop_
_entity.id
_entity.type
_entity.pdbx_description
1 polymer ?
#
loop_
_entity_poly.entity_id
_entity_poly.type
_entity_poly.pdbx_seq_one_letter_code
_entity_poly.pdbx_strand_id
1 'polypeptide(L)' 'MLDPYYRTIDGFQALIQREWIAFGHKFADRCGHWNGSNDLNERSPVFLQWLDCIYQL' A
#
# COMPACT_ATOMS: atom_id res chain seq x y z
N MET A 1 -11.88 0.83 10.37
CA MET A 1 -12.70 2.04 10.16
C MET A 1 -13.06 2.78 11.47
N LEU A 2 -12.25 2.64 12.52
CA LEU A 2 -12.61 3.12 13.85
C LEU A 2 -12.20 4.57 14.12
N ASP A 3 -11.10 5.03 13.53
CA ASP A 3 -10.60 6.39 13.71
C ASP A 3 -10.96 7.27 12.49
N PRO A 4 -11.81 8.31 12.66
CA PRO A 4 -12.15 9.25 11.60
C PRO A 4 -10.96 10.06 11.08
N TYR A 5 -9.88 10.23 11.86
CA TYR A 5 -8.70 10.99 11.44
C TYR A 5 -8.14 10.45 10.12
N TYR A 6 -8.06 9.12 9.96
CA TYR A 6 -7.55 8.47 8.75
C TYR A 6 -8.42 8.64 7.50
N ARG A 7 -9.59 9.29 7.60
CA ARG A 7 -10.44 9.66 6.46
C ARG A 7 -10.17 11.08 5.94
N THR A 8 -9.31 11.84 6.61
CA THR A 8 -8.77 13.10 6.09
C THR A 8 -7.61 12.83 5.15
N ILE A 9 -7.24 13.79 4.30
CA ILE A 9 -6.06 13.65 3.40
C ILE A 9 -4.80 13.38 4.22
N ASP A 10 -4.54 14.20 5.24
CA ASP A 10 -3.34 14.08 6.08
C ASP A 10 -3.33 12.76 6.85
N GLY A 11 -4.47 12.38 7.43
CA GLY A 11 -4.58 11.11 8.12
C GLY A 11 -4.39 9.92 7.19
N PHE A 12 -4.96 9.95 5.98
CA PHE A 12 -4.79 8.89 5.01
C PHE A 12 -3.31 8.73 4.59
N GLN A 13 -2.60 9.84 4.36
CA GLN A 13 -1.16 9.83 4.12
C GLN A 13 -0.38 9.24 5.31
N ALA A 14 -0.72 9.65 6.55
CA ALA A 14 -0.10 9.10 7.75
C ALA A 14 -0.36 7.59 7.90
N LEU A 15 -1.55 7.11 7.53
CA LEU A 15 -1.90 5.69 7.54
C LEU A 15 -1.04 4.91 6.55
N ILE A 16 -0.86 5.40 5.32
CA ILE A 16 0.02 4.77 4.32
C ILE A 16 1.46 4.76 4.82
N GLN A 17 1.95 5.90 5.33
CA GLN A 17 3.32 6.01 5.82
C GLN A 17 3.59 5.02 6.97
N ARG A 18 2.64 4.86 7.88
CA ARG A 18 2.78 3.94 9.01
C ARG A 18 2.59 2.48 8.59
N GLU A 19 1.41 2.11 8.10
CA GLU A 19 1.03 0.70 7.94
C GLU A 19 1.62 0.04 6.69
N TRP A 20 1.96 0.83 5.66
CA TRP A 20 2.50 0.29 4.41
C TRP A 20 4.00 0.52 4.29
N ILE A 21 4.45 1.75 4.51
CA ILE A 21 5.87 2.09 4.30
C ILE A 21 6.71 1.65 5.50
N ALA A 22 6.40 2.12 6.71
CA ALA A 22 7.21 1.82 7.91
C ALA A 22 7.16 0.33 8.30
N PHE A 23 6.03 -0.34 8.09
CA PHE A 23 5.89 -1.78 8.32
C PHE A 23 6.44 -2.65 7.17
N GLY A 24 6.97 -2.03 6.11
CA GLY A 24 7.83 -2.70 5.15
C GLY A 24 7.11 -3.42 4.00
N HIS A 25 5.98 -2.91 3.52
CA HIS A 25 5.41 -3.40 2.28
C HIS A 25 6.43 -3.25 1.13
N LYS A 26 6.77 -4.36 0.46
CA LYS A 26 7.81 -4.44 -0.59
C LYS A 26 7.35 -3.77 -1.91
N PHE A 27 7.02 -2.48 -1.90
CA PHE A 27 6.49 -1.76 -3.08
C PHE A 27 7.35 -1.95 -4.33
N ALA A 28 8.68 -1.92 -4.20
CA ALA A 28 9.60 -2.08 -5.32
C ALA A 28 9.45 -3.46 -6.01
N ASP A 29 9.32 -4.53 -5.23
CA ASP A 29 9.15 -5.89 -5.75
C ASP A 29 7.72 -6.11 -6.26
N ARG A 30 6.71 -5.69 -5.48
CA ARG A 30 5.29 -5.88 -5.82
C ARG A 30 4.87 -5.13 -7.08
N CYS A 31 5.41 -3.94 -7.30
CA CYS A 31 5.17 -3.14 -8.51
C CYS A 31 6.16 -3.45 -9.64
N GLY A 32 7.21 -4.25 -9.39
CA GLY A 32 8.23 -4.55 -10.39
C GLY A 32 9.10 -3.35 -10.78
N HIS A 33 9.25 -2.36 -9.89
CA HIS A 33 10.09 -1.17 -10.10
C HIS A 33 11.59 -1.46 -9.92
N TRP A 34 11.94 -2.55 -9.23
CA TRP A 34 13.33 -2.94 -9.03
C TRP A 34 13.80 -3.88 -10.14
N ASN A 35 14.82 -3.45 -10.91
CA ASN A 35 15.43 -4.23 -11.99
C ASN A 35 16.19 -5.48 -11.50
N GLY A 36 16.40 -5.64 -10.19
CA GLY A 36 17.09 -6.81 -9.62
C GLY A 36 16.15 -7.94 -9.17
N SER A 37 14.83 -7.70 -9.07
CA SER A 37 13.84 -8.72 -8.71
C SER A 37 13.15 -9.21 -9.99
N ASN A 38 13.79 -10.19 -10.65
CA ASN A 38 13.23 -10.85 -11.84
C ASN A 38 12.18 -11.91 -11.52
N ASP A 39 11.88 -12.16 -10.24
CA ASP A 39 10.82 -13.10 -9.88
C ASP A 39 9.45 -12.48 -10.12
N LEU A 40 8.87 -12.82 -11.27
CA LEU A 40 7.52 -12.42 -11.64
C LEU A 40 6.46 -12.89 -10.63
N ASN A 41 6.74 -13.93 -9.84
CA ASN A 41 5.83 -14.42 -8.80
C ASN A 41 5.75 -13.48 -7.59
N GLU A 42 6.74 -12.59 -7.40
CA GLU A 42 6.65 -11.58 -6.34
C GLU A 42 5.75 -10.39 -6.72
N ARG A 43 5.43 -10.19 -8.00
CA ARG A 43 4.55 -9.09 -8.42
C ARG A 43 3.11 -9.39 -8.05
N SER A 44 2.46 -8.46 -7.34
CA SER A 44 1.09 -8.65 -6.90
C SER A 44 0.42 -7.30 -6.55
N PRO A 45 -0.85 -7.07 -6.95
CA PRO A 45 -1.53 -5.79 -6.78
C PRO A 45 -2.09 -5.57 -5.37
N VAL A 46 -1.37 -5.96 -4.32
CA VAL A 46 -1.87 -5.94 -2.92
C VAL A 46 -2.27 -4.54 -2.46
N PHE A 47 -1.43 -3.53 -2.72
CA PHE A 47 -1.75 -2.15 -2.36
C PHE A 47 -2.93 -1.60 -3.17
N LEU A 48 -3.00 -1.94 -4.47
CA LEU A 48 -4.12 -1.53 -5.32
C LEU A 48 -5.44 -2.15 -4.85
N GLN A 49 -5.45 -3.44 -4.52
CA GLN A 49 -6.63 -4.11 -3.97
C GLN A 49 -7.08 -3.46 -2.65
N TRP A 50 -6.13 -3.02 -1.82
CA TRP A 50 -6.47 -2.29 -0.59
C TRP A 50 -7.10 -0.92 -0.89
N LEU A 51 -6.59 -0.18 -1.88
CA LEU A 51 -7.21 1.06 -2.34
C LEU A 51 -8.62 0.82 -2.91
N ASP A 52 -8.82 -0.26 -3.67
CA ASP A 52 -10.15 -0.66 -4.15
C ASP A 52 -11.10 -0.94 -2.99
N CYS A 53 -10.63 -1.61 -1.94
CA CYS A 53 -11.42 -1.82 -0.74
C CYS A 53 -11.78 -0.50 -0.05
N ILE A 54 -10.89 0.48 0.00
CA ILE A 54 -11.17 1.81 0.58
C ILE A 54 -12.20 2.56 -0.26
N TYR A 55 -12.09 2.49 -1.59
CA TYR A 55 -13.05 3.11 -2.50
C TYR A 55 -14.48 2.56 -2.33
N GLN A 56 -14.63 1.32 -1.87
CA GLN A 56 -15.92 0.69 -1.62
C GLN A 56 -16.57 1.09 -0.28
N LEU A 57 -15.86 1.80 0.60
CA LEU A 57 -16.37 2.24 1.92
C LEU A 57 -17.00 3.64 1.85
#